data_AF-A0A822AT94-F1
#
_entry.id   AF-A0A822AT94-F1
#
_cell.length_a   1.000
_cell.length_b   1.000
_cell.length_c   1.000
_cell.angle_alpha   90.00
_cell.angle_beta   90.00
_cell.angle_gamma   90.00
#
_symmetry.space_group_name_H-M   'P 1'
#
loop_
_entity.id
_entity.type
_entity.pdbx_description
1 polymer ?
#
loop_
_entity_poly.entity_id
_entity_poly.type
_entity_poly.pdbx_seq_one_letter_code
_entity_poly.pdbx_strand_id
1 'polypeptide(L)'
;MDGQDPTYNPNLTSSHYNPMISPLTLSTTDAKYNSYDMNVNENKPFNDVNGMIQQIMSIVDQSLDEAQARKHAFNQSRLKPAFFQVLCEIKEKTAINLRNFPEDEPPDAQLMRLDNMLLAEGIAGPERLGGSSSSSVANANAAASINDESALEHGDYRAKLSQIRQLYHTELEKYEQACNDFTSHVINLLREQSRARPISPREIDRMVSIIRKKFSSIQLQLKQSTCEAVMILRSRFLDARRKRRNFSKTATEVLNEYFYSHLSNPYPSEEAKEELARKCGISVSQVINIFLYLH
;
A
#
# COMPACT_ATOMS: atom_id res chain seq x y z
N MET A 1 57.27 6.64 -16.40
CA MET A 1 56.21 7.18 -17.27
C MET A 1 54.93 7.05 -16.47
N ASP A 2 54.77 7.97 -15.52
CA ASP A 2 53.90 9.17 -15.63
C ASP A 2 52.46 8.74 -15.28
N GLY A 3 51.86 9.08 -14.15
CA GLY A 3 52.05 10.21 -13.26
C GLY A 3 50.79 11.09 -13.28
N GLN A 4 50.12 11.19 -12.12
CA GLN A 4 49.23 12.27 -11.66
C GLN A 4 47.70 12.19 -11.90
N ASP A 5 46.99 11.96 -10.78
CA ASP A 5 45.75 12.68 -10.40
C ASP A 5 45.99 14.20 -10.38
N PRO A 6 44.94 15.01 -10.62
CA PRO A 6 44.67 16.11 -9.70
C PRO A 6 43.19 16.44 -9.43
N THR A 7 42.84 16.38 -8.15
CA THR A 7 42.26 17.45 -7.30
C THR A 7 40.99 18.23 -7.73
N TYR A 8 39.97 18.03 -6.90
CA TYR A 8 39.01 19.01 -6.36
C TYR A 8 39.59 20.43 -6.15
N ASN A 9 38.83 21.47 -6.54
CA ASN A 9 39.05 22.85 -6.06
C ASN A 9 37.71 23.51 -5.64
N PRO A 10 37.53 23.83 -4.34
CA PRO A 10 36.42 24.60 -3.80
C PRO A 10 36.77 26.10 -3.71
N ASN A 11 35.73 26.94 -3.64
CA ASN A 11 35.75 28.40 -3.46
C ASN A 11 35.90 29.26 -4.72
N LEU A 12 34.77 29.87 -5.11
CA LEU A 12 34.68 31.32 -5.31
C LEU A 12 33.25 31.75 -4.99
N THR A 13 32.97 31.81 -3.69
CA THR A 13 31.86 32.60 -3.12
C THR A 13 32.35 34.03 -2.91
N SER A 14 31.66 35.02 -3.49
CA SER A 14 31.41 36.35 -2.89
C SER A 14 30.58 37.18 -3.90
N SER A 15 29.28 37.31 -3.67
CA SER A 15 28.66 38.53 -3.13
C SER A 15 28.97 39.80 -3.94
N HIS A 16 27.98 40.33 -4.65
CA HIS A 16 27.49 41.69 -4.35
C HIS A 16 26.12 41.94 -4.99
N TYR A 17 25.22 42.41 -4.13
CA TYR A 17 23.93 42.99 -4.45
C TYR A 17 24.11 44.42 -4.98
N ASN A 18 23.05 44.89 -5.64
CA ASN A 18 22.56 46.27 -5.67
C ASN A 18 23.01 47.23 -6.81
N PRO A 19 22.24 48.31 -7.05
CA PRO A 19 21.49 48.51 -8.29
C PRO A 19 21.73 49.91 -8.91
N MET A 20 20.90 50.32 -9.87
CA MET A 20 20.69 51.72 -10.32
C MET A 20 21.88 52.43 -10.99
N ILE A 21 21.87 52.56 -12.32
CA ILE A 21 22.25 53.82 -13.01
C ILE A 21 21.31 54.07 -14.20
N SER A 22 20.87 55.33 -14.24
CA SER A 22 19.87 56.06 -15.02
C SER A 22 20.16 56.23 -16.54
N PRO A 23 19.23 56.81 -17.32
CA PRO A 23 19.23 56.75 -18.78
C PRO A 23 20.08 57.86 -19.40
N LEU A 24 20.79 57.56 -20.49
CA LEU A 24 21.45 58.56 -21.32
C LEU A 24 20.60 58.93 -22.53
N THR A 25 20.17 60.19 -22.45
CA THR A 25 19.72 61.17 -23.42
C THR A 25 20.06 60.95 -24.90
N LEU A 26 19.03 61.24 -25.70
CA LEU A 26 19.00 61.57 -27.12
C LEU A 26 20.25 62.32 -27.63
N SER A 27 20.80 61.86 -28.76
CA SER A 27 21.58 62.69 -29.68
C SER A 27 21.04 62.51 -31.09
N THR A 28 20.51 63.60 -31.62
CA THR A 28 20.03 63.77 -32.99
C THR A 28 21.21 63.90 -33.95
N THR A 29 21.26 63.08 -35.00
CA THR A 29 21.80 63.49 -36.30
C THR A 29 21.12 62.72 -37.43
N ASP A 30 20.63 63.49 -38.39
CA ASP A 30 19.97 63.08 -39.62
C ASP A 30 20.73 62.04 -40.46
N ALA A 31 19.99 61.02 -40.92
CA ALA A 31 20.27 60.37 -42.20
C ALA A 31 18.96 59.90 -42.81
N LYS A 32 18.50 60.62 -43.84
CA LYS A 32 17.42 60.21 -44.73
C LYS A 32 17.80 58.90 -45.43
N TYR A 33 17.12 57.82 -45.08
CA TYR A 33 16.95 56.68 -45.95
C TYR A 33 15.49 56.23 -45.87
N ASN A 34 14.73 56.47 -46.93
CA ASN A 34 13.42 55.86 -47.12
C ASN A 34 13.65 54.36 -47.30
N SER A 35 13.36 53.58 -46.26
CA SER A 35 13.08 52.15 -46.37
C SER A 35 11.67 51.96 -45.84
N TYR A 36 10.82 51.38 -46.68
CA TYR A 36 9.47 50.95 -46.36
C TYR A 36 9.51 50.08 -45.10
N ASP A 37 9.00 50.58 -43.98
CA ASP A 37 8.82 49.82 -42.75
C ASP A 37 7.58 48.93 -42.90
N MET A 38 7.80 47.76 -43.51
CA MET A 38 6.88 46.63 -43.49
C MET A 38 7.30 45.69 -42.35
N ASN A 39 7.05 46.05 -41.09
CA ASN A 39 6.90 45.04 -40.04
C ASN A 39 6.16 45.49 -38.77
N VAL A 40 5.02 46.18 -38.91
CA VAL A 40 4.10 46.37 -37.77
C VAL A 40 3.25 45.11 -37.57
N ASN A 41 3.89 44.01 -37.13
CA ASN A 41 3.17 42.89 -36.53
C ASN A 41 3.94 42.25 -35.36
N GLU A 42 4.92 42.96 -34.79
CA GLU A 42 5.48 42.58 -33.51
C GLU A 42 4.45 42.82 -32.40
N ASN A 43 4.05 41.72 -31.75
CA ASN A 43 3.48 41.72 -30.40
C ASN A 43 2.19 42.52 -30.22
N LYS A 44 1.14 42.29 -31.04
CA LYS A 44 -0.21 42.67 -30.62
C LYS A 44 -0.61 41.80 -29.40
N PRO A 45 -0.86 42.40 -28.22
CA PRO A 45 -1.36 41.65 -27.08
C PRO A 45 -2.70 40.99 -27.45
N PHE A 46 -2.95 39.84 -26.83
CA PHE A 46 -4.21 39.10 -26.97
C PHE A 46 -5.39 39.91 -26.42
N ASN A 47 -5.89 40.86 -27.21
CA ASN A 47 -6.95 41.78 -26.81
C ASN A 47 -8.35 41.26 -27.15
N ASP A 48 -8.46 40.29 -28.06
CA ASP A 48 -9.71 39.69 -28.49
C ASP A 48 -9.58 38.15 -28.65
N VAL A 49 -10.66 37.43 -28.34
CA VAL A 49 -10.75 35.97 -28.38
C VAL A 49 -10.50 35.44 -29.79
N ASN A 50 -11.06 36.10 -30.82
CA ASN A 50 -10.88 35.68 -32.21
C ASN A 50 -9.43 35.86 -32.67
N GLY A 51 -8.80 36.97 -32.29
CA GLY A 51 -7.37 37.21 -32.54
C GLY A 51 -6.48 36.17 -31.86
N MET A 52 -6.82 35.75 -30.64
CA MET A 52 -6.11 34.69 -29.92
C MET A 52 -6.18 33.35 -30.64
N ILE A 53 -7.37 32.93 -31.04
CA ILE A 53 -7.57 31.64 -31.72
C ILE A 53 -6.83 31.64 -33.06
N GLN A 54 -6.94 32.70 -33.85
CA GLN A 54 -6.22 32.83 -35.13
C GLN A 54 -4.69 32.77 -34.94
N GLN A 55 -4.16 33.47 -33.93
CA GLN A 55 -2.72 33.43 -33.64
C GLN A 55 -2.25 32.05 -33.20
N ILE A 56 -3.04 31.30 -32.42
CA ILE A 56 -2.70 29.92 -31.99
C ILE A 56 -2.78 28.95 -33.17
N MET A 57 -3.81 29.04 -34.02
CA MET A 57 -3.97 28.14 -35.16
C MET A 57 -2.85 28.31 -36.19
N SER A 58 -2.35 29.53 -36.37
CA SER A 58 -1.22 29.81 -37.27
C SER A 58 0.14 29.33 -36.78
N ILE A 59 0.27 28.80 -35.55
CA ILE A 59 1.56 28.33 -34.99
C ILE A 59 2.15 27.18 -35.81
N VAL A 60 1.31 26.37 -36.47
CA VAL A 60 1.75 25.23 -37.28
C VAL A 60 2.57 25.67 -38.49
N ASP A 61 2.37 26.89 -38.97
CA ASP A 61 3.01 27.43 -40.18
C ASP A 61 4.19 28.36 -39.87
N GLN A 62 4.62 28.43 -38.60
CA GLN A 62 5.65 29.36 -38.13
C GLN A 62 7.01 28.69 -37.90
N SER A 63 8.05 29.52 -37.89
CA SER A 63 9.37 29.12 -37.40
C SER A 63 9.31 28.76 -35.90
N LEU A 64 10.29 27.96 -35.44
CA LEU A 64 10.33 27.50 -34.04
C LEU A 64 10.39 28.65 -33.03
N ASP A 65 11.17 29.69 -33.33
CA ASP A 65 11.34 30.85 -32.45
C ASP A 65 10.07 31.70 -32.37
N GLU A 66 9.38 31.91 -33.50
CA GLU A 66 8.09 32.58 -33.54
C GLU A 66 7.02 31.81 -32.76
N ALA A 67 6.96 30.49 -32.93
CA ALA A 67 6.04 29.62 -32.20
C ALA A 67 6.28 29.69 -30.68
N GLN A 68 7.54 29.75 -30.24
CA GLN A 68 7.91 29.91 -28.83
C GLN A 68 7.49 31.27 -28.28
N ALA A 69 7.73 32.36 -29.01
CA ALA A 69 7.32 33.70 -28.63
C ALA A 69 5.80 33.79 -28.46
N ARG A 70 5.02 33.21 -29.40
CA ARG A 70 3.55 33.18 -29.31
C ARG A 70 3.04 32.31 -28.17
N LYS A 71 3.65 31.14 -27.94
CA LYS A 71 3.36 30.29 -26.78
C LYS A 71 3.58 31.05 -25.47
N HIS A 72 4.68 31.80 -25.37
CA HIS A 72 4.98 32.62 -24.20
C HIS A 72 3.95 33.73 -24.00
N ALA A 73 3.63 34.48 -25.05
CA ALA A 73 2.59 35.51 -25.00
C ALA A 73 1.22 34.94 -24.59
N PHE A 74 0.85 33.76 -25.11
CA PHE A 74 -0.41 33.09 -24.73
C PHE A 74 -0.37 32.68 -23.26
N ASN A 75 0.77 32.17 -22.79
CA ASN A 75 0.95 31.78 -21.40
C ASN A 75 0.79 32.94 -20.41
N GLN A 76 1.10 34.17 -20.84
CA GLN A 76 0.93 35.39 -20.06
C GLN A 76 -0.46 36.05 -20.23
N SER A 77 -1.28 35.55 -21.16
CA SER A 77 -2.59 36.14 -21.44
C SER A 77 -3.59 35.89 -20.32
N ARG A 78 -4.49 36.85 -20.09
CA ARG A 78 -5.60 36.70 -19.13
C ARG A 78 -6.67 35.71 -19.58
N LEU A 79 -6.75 35.41 -20.88
CA LEU A 79 -7.75 34.50 -21.44
C LEU A 79 -7.30 33.03 -21.36
N LYS A 80 -6.03 32.74 -21.05
CA LYS A 80 -5.52 31.37 -20.90
C LYS A 80 -6.38 30.50 -19.98
N PRO A 81 -6.78 30.93 -18.76
CA PRO A 81 -7.60 30.09 -17.87
C PRO A 81 -8.96 29.75 -18.50
N ALA A 82 -9.61 30.72 -19.14
CA ALA A 82 -10.90 30.52 -19.81
C ALA A 82 -10.75 29.57 -21.02
N PHE A 83 -9.68 29.73 -21.80
CA PHE A 83 -9.39 28.86 -22.94
C PHE A 83 -9.12 27.42 -22.49
N PHE A 84 -8.33 27.23 -21.43
CA PHE A 84 -8.06 25.91 -20.86
C PHE A 84 -9.33 25.27 -20.30
N GLN A 85 -10.22 26.04 -19.67
CA GLN A 85 -11.50 25.54 -19.18
C GLN A 85 -12.37 24.98 -20.32
N VAL A 86 -12.54 25.73 -21.41
CA VAL A 86 -13.32 25.27 -22.58
C VAL A 86 -12.68 24.02 -23.21
N LEU A 87 -11.35 23.99 -23.35
CA LEU A 87 -10.65 22.81 -23.86
C LEU A 87 -10.81 21.59 -22.94
N CYS A 88 -10.80 21.78 -21.63
CA CYS A 88 -11.09 20.73 -20.66
C CYS A 88 -12.53 20.20 -20.83
N GLU A 89 -13.52 21.08 -21.01
CA GLU A 89 -14.92 20.68 -21.23
C GLU A 89 -15.12 19.93 -22.55
N ILE A 90 -14.51 20.41 -23.63
CA ILE A 90 -14.53 19.72 -24.94
C ILE A 90 -13.87 18.34 -24.79
N LYS A 91 -12.71 18.28 -24.12
CA LYS A 91 -12.00 17.02 -23.89
C LYS A 91 -12.86 16.05 -23.07
N GLU A 92 -13.57 16.51 -22.05
CA GLU A 92 -14.46 15.69 -21.24
C GLU A 92 -15.64 15.13 -22.07
N LYS A 93 -16.25 15.95 -22.94
CA LYS A 93 -17.37 15.55 -23.79
C LYS A 93 -16.98 14.64 -24.95
N THR A 94 -15.75 14.75 -25.44
CA THR A 94 -15.27 14.03 -26.63
C THR A 94 -14.42 12.80 -26.30
N ALA A 95 -13.86 12.71 -25.09
CA ALA A 95 -13.01 11.59 -24.72
C ALA A 95 -13.81 10.30 -24.49
N ILE A 96 -13.74 9.38 -25.46
CA ILE A 96 -14.26 8.01 -25.37
C ILE A 96 -13.56 7.22 -24.24
N ASN A 97 -12.28 7.52 -23.95
CA ASN A 97 -11.48 6.87 -22.90
C ASN A 97 -11.92 7.21 -21.46
N LEU A 98 -12.77 8.23 -21.26
CA LEU A 98 -13.30 8.56 -19.92
C LEU A 98 -14.32 7.55 -19.41
N ARG A 99 -14.96 6.80 -20.32
CA ARG A 99 -16.15 5.99 -20.04
C ARG A 99 -15.84 4.57 -19.56
N ASN A 100 -14.56 4.16 -19.55
CA ASN A 100 -14.16 2.76 -19.31
C ASN A 100 -13.69 2.47 -17.86
N PHE A 101 -13.86 3.40 -16.92
CA PHE A 101 -13.61 3.09 -15.51
C PHE A 101 -14.95 2.79 -14.81
N PRO A 102 -15.19 1.53 -14.40
CA PRO A 102 -16.31 1.26 -13.50
C PRO A 102 -16.01 1.96 -12.17
N GLU A 103 -16.73 3.04 -11.89
CA GLU A 103 -16.70 3.73 -10.58
C GLU A 103 -17.32 2.85 -9.47
N ASP A 104 -18.05 1.78 -9.83
CA ASP A 104 -18.72 0.86 -8.91
C ASP A 104 -18.10 -0.55 -8.91
N GLU A 105 -16.80 -0.65 -8.66
CA GLU A 105 -16.19 -1.95 -8.35
C GLU A 105 -16.37 -2.23 -6.84
N PRO A 106 -17.07 -3.31 -6.45
CA PRO A 106 -17.30 -3.60 -5.04
C PRO A 106 -15.97 -3.78 -4.29
N PRO A 107 -15.93 -3.49 -2.97
CA PRO A 107 -14.72 -3.68 -2.17
C PRO A 107 -14.23 -5.13 -2.30
N ASP A 108 -12.92 -5.30 -2.42
CA ASP A 108 -12.30 -6.60 -2.65
C ASP A 108 -12.64 -7.57 -1.51
N ALA A 109 -13.45 -8.59 -1.83
CA ALA A 109 -13.92 -9.59 -0.88
C ALA A 109 -12.76 -10.37 -0.23
N GLN A 110 -11.65 -10.57 -0.97
CA GLN A 110 -10.46 -11.22 -0.43
C GLN A 110 -9.78 -10.33 0.61
N LEU A 111 -9.67 -9.03 0.33
CA LEU A 111 -9.10 -8.05 1.25
C LEU A 111 -9.91 -7.97 2.55
N MET A 112 -11.25 -7.90 2.45
CA MET A 112 -12.14 -7.91 3.62
C MET A 112 -11.99 -9.18 4.46
N ARG A 113 -11.86 -10.34 3.82
CA ARG A 113 -11.65 -11.61 4.52
C ARG A 113 -10.35 -11.62 5.30
N LEU A 114 -9.27 -11.10 4.71
CA LEU A 114 -7.97 -10.99 5.38
C LEU A 114 -8.03 -9.99 6.54
N ASP A 115 -8.74 -8.88 6.38
CA ASP A 115 -8.95 -7.91 7.47
C ASP A 115 -9.65 -8.53 8.67
N ASN A 116 -10.74 -9.25 8.44
CA ASN A 116 -11.44 -9.96 9.50
C ASN A 116 -10.55 -11.03 10.17
N MET A 117 -9.68 -11.69 9.39
CA MET A 117 -8.73 -12.66 9.94
C MET A 117 -7.69 -11.97 10.83
N LEU A 118 -7.05 -10.90 10.36
CA LEU A 118 -6.07 -10.16 11.14
C LEU A 118 -6.67 -9.52 12.40
N LEU A 119 -7.92 -9.03 12.33
CA LEU A 119 -8.66 -8.53 13.48
C LEU A 119 -8.91 -9.64 14.52
N ALA A 120 -9.33 -10.82 14.08
CA ALA A 120 -9.60 -11.95 14.97
C ALA A 120 -8.34 -12.45 15.69
N GLU A 121 -7.18 -12.38 15.04
CA GLU A 121 -5.87 -12.71 15.64
C GLU A 121 -5.29 -11.56 16.49
N GLY A 122 -5.98 -10.42 16.54
CA GLY A 122 -5.52 -9.22 17.22
C GLY A 122 -4.25 -8.63 16.60
N ILE A 123 -4.05 -8.77 15.30
CA ILE A 123 -2.90 -8.23 14.56
C ILE A 123 -3.25 -6.90 13.90
N ALA A 124 -4.46 -6.79 13.36
CA ALA A 124 -5.01 -5.53 12.88
C ALA A 124 -6.00 -4.97 13.91
N GLY A 125 -6.12 -3.65 13.98
CA GLY A 125 -7.02 -2.93 14.89
C GLY A 125 -6.36 -1.64 15.40
N PRO A 126 -7.13 -0.67 15.92
CA PRO A 126 -6.57 0.49 16.58
C PRO A 126 -5.82 0.00 17.82
N GLU A 127 -4.50 -0.13 17.70
CA GLU A 127 -3.58 -0.11 18.83
C GLU A 127 -3.95 1.13 19.63
N ARG A 128 -4.60 0.93 20.79
CA ARG A 128 -4.63 1.97 21.81
C ARG A 128 -3.18 2.18 22.19
N LEU A 129 -2.57 3.24 21.66
CA LEU A 129 -1.41 3.88 22.23
C LEU A 129 -1.62 3.97 23.75
N GLY A 130 -0.94 3.12 24.51
CA GLY A 130 -1.02 3.13 25.97
C GLY A 130 -1.11 1.73 26.57
N GLY A 131 -0.08 1.37 27.32
CA GLY A 131 0.11 0.10 27.99
C GLY A 131 -1.12 -0.50 28.68
N SER A 132 -1.11 -1.83 28.69
CA SER A 132 -1.91 -2.71 29.56
C SER A 132 -3.40 -2.81 29.22
N SER A 133 -3.85 -4.08 29.12
CA SER A 133 -5.25 -4.57 29.09
C SER A 133 -5.86 -4.87 27.72
N SER A 134 -5.68 -6.10 27.26
CA SER A 134 -6.79 -6.96 26.78
C SER A 134 -6.29 -8.40 26.60
N SER A 135 -6.00 -9.01 27.74
CA SER A 135 -6.26 -10.42 27.98
C SER A 135 -7.76 -10.68 27.77
N SER A 136 -8.17 -11.03 26.56
CA SER A 136 -9.51 -11.58 26.32
C SER A 136 -9.55 -12.41 25.04
N VAL A 137 -8.89 -13.56 25.07
CA VAL A 137 -9.52 -14.75 24.49
C VAL A 137 -9.53 -15.79 25.59
N ALA A 138 -10.69 -15.89 26.23
CA ALA A 138 -11.00 -16.87 27.23
C ALA A 138 -10.85 -18.28 26.63
N ASN A 139 -10.00 -19.09 27.25
CA ASN A 139 -10.34 -20.47 27.49
C ASN A 139 -9.89 -20.80 28.91
N ALA A 140 -10.73 -20.39 29.86
CA ALA A 140 -10.70 -20.93 31.20
C ALA A 140 -11.12 -22.40 31.10
N ASN A 141 -10.16 -23.31 31.22
CA ASN A 141 -10.45 -24.63 31.77
C ASN A 141 -9.36 -24.98 32.77
N ALA A 142 -9.86 -25.16 34.00
CA ALA A 142 -9.23 -25.62 35.22
C ALA A 142 -8.03 -26.55 35.04
N ALA A 143 -6.90 -26.18 35.65
CA ALA A 143 -6.22 -26.94 36.69
C ALA A 143 -4.87 -26.27 36.94
N ALA A 144 -4.72 -25.67 38.12
CA ALA A 144 -3.41 -25.32 38.62
C ALA A 144 -2.62 -26.61 38.86
N SER A 145 -1.34 -26.56 38.48
CA SER A 145 -0.27 -27.53 38.70
C SER A 145 -0.01 -28.54 37.58
N ILE A 146 1.28 -28.59 37.20
CA ILE A 146 1.98 -29.47 36.23
C ILE A 146 2.09 -28.90 34.78
N ASN A 147 3.03 -27.97 34.57
CA ASN A 147 4.07 -28.00 33.51
C ASN A 147 4.71 -26.60 33.32
N ASP A 148 5.86 -26.39 33.93
CA ASP A 148 6.73 -25.20 33.75
C ASP A 148 7.16 -25.04 32.27
N GLU A 149 7.34 -26.16 31.56
CA GLU A 149 7.65 -26.20 30.12
C GLU A 149 6.51 -25.64 29.26
N SER A 150 5.24 -25.91 29.60
CA SER A 150 4.08 -25.43 28.82
C SER A 150 3.82 -23.93 29.03
N ALA A 151 4.20 -23.39 30.19
CA ALA A 151 4.14 -21.95 30.46
C ALA A 151 5.21 -21.17 29.66
N LEU A 152 6.42 -21.71 29.56
CA LEU A 152 7.50 -21.15 28.73
C LEU A 152 7.16 -21.21 27.23
N GLU A 153 6.62 -22.32 26.74
CA GLU A 153 6.17 -22.45 25.34
C GLU A 153 5.01 -21.51 24.98
N HIS A 154 4.10 -21.26 25.91
CA HIS A 154 3.06 -20.24 25.75
C HIS A 154 3.61 -18.81 25.73
N GLY A 155 4.70 -18.56 26.48
CA GLY A 155 5.48 -17.33 26.41
C GLY A 155 6.08 -17.12 25.02
N ASP A 156 6.72 -18.14 24.46
CA ASP A 156 7.34 -18.10 23.12
C ASP A 156 6.33 -17.91 22.00
N TYR A 157 5.17 -18.58 22.06
CA TYR A 157 4.07 -18.36 21.11
C TYR A 157 3.60 -16.90 21.14
N ARG A 158 3.36 -16.36 22.35
CA ARG A 158 2.89 -14.99 22.53
C ARG A 158 3.94 -13.97 22.07
N ALA A 159 5.21 -14.20 22.36
CA ALA A 159 6.31 -13.35 21.92
C ALA A 159 6.42 -13.33 20.38
N LYS A 160 6.34 -14.50 19.73
CA LYS A 160 6.36 -14.61 18.26
C LYS A 160 5.13 -13.96 17.62
N LEU A 161 3.95 -14.11 18.21
CA LEU A 161 2.74 -13.44 17.73
C LEU A 161 2.87 -11.90 17.85
N SER A 162 3.45 -11.42 18.95
CA SER A 162 3.79 -9.99 19.13
C SER A 162 4.79 -9.49 18.08
N GLN A 163 5.78 -10.31 17.72
CA GLN A 163 6.74 -9.98 16.68
C GLN A 163 6.07 -9.88 15.30
N ILE A 164 5.17 -10.81 14.95
CA ILE A 164 4.38 -10.75 13.72
C ILE A 164 3.54 -9.47 13.68
N ARG A 165 2.89 -9.12 14.79
CA ARG A 165 2.11 -7.87 14.91
C ARG A 165 2.97 -6.64 14.68
N GLN A 166 4.12 -6.54 15.35
CA GLN A 166 5.02 -5.40 15.20
C GLN A 166 5.52 -5.25 13.76
N LEU A 167 5.89 -6.38 13.12
CA LEU A 167 6.34 -6.38 11.73
C LEU A 167 5.22 -5.93 10.79
N TYR A 168 4.01 -6.43 10.99
CA TYR A 168 2.83 -6.01 10.20
C TYR A 168 2.61 -4.51 10.26
N HIS A 169 2.58 -3.91 11.46
CA HIS A 169 2.39 -2.46 11.59
C HIS A 169 3.55 -1.64 11.01
N THR A 170 4.79 -2.09 11.21
CA THR A 170 5.98 -1.43 10.64
C THR A 170 5.93 -1.42 9.11
N GLU A 171 5.60 -2.55 8.49
CA GLU A 171 5.49 -2.64 7.03
C GLU A 171 4.26 -1.91 6.50
N LEU A 172 3.16 -1.88 7.25
CA LEU A 172 1.96 -1.12 6.91
C LEU A 172 2.24 0.38 6.89
N GLU A 173 2.96 0.92 7.88
CA GLU A 173 3.36 2.33 7.94
C GLU A 173 4.26 2.71 6.75
N LYS A 174 5.25 1.87 6.43
CA LYS A 174 6.09 2.07 5.23
C LYS A 174 5.28 2.07 3.95
N TYR A 175 4.32 1.16 3.82
CA TYR A 175 3.40 1.10 2.69
C TYR A 175 2.56 2.37 2.58
N GLU A 176 1.94 2.82 3.67
CA GLU A 176 1.12 4.04 3.70
C GLU A 176 1.95 5.28 3.35
N GLN A 177 3.16 5.40 3.92
CA GLN A 177 4.08 6.48 3.61
C GLN A 177 4.46 6.50 2.13
N ALA A 178 4.86 5.35 1.57
CA ALA A 178 5.22 5.24 0.16
C ALA A 178 4.02 5.57 -0.77
N CYS A 179 2.81 5.14 -0.42
CA CYS A 179 1.60 5.46 -1.15
C CYS A 179 1.30 6.97 -1.12
N ASN A 180 1.45 7.61 0.03
CA ASN A 180 1.23 9.04 0.21
C ASN A 180 2.25 9.87 -0.55
N ASP A 181 3.54 9.51 -0.47
CA ASP A 181 4.62 10.20 -1.17
C ASP A 181 4.46 10.10 -2.69
N PHE A 182 4.19 8.90 -3.19
CA PHE A 182 3.96 8.69 -4.62
C PHE A 182 2.71 9.44 -5.12
N THR A 183 1.61 9.36 -4.37
CA THR A 183 0.37 10.06 -4.73
C THR A 183 0.59 11.57 -4.76
N SER A 184 1.30 12.11 -3.76
CA SER A 184 1.63 13.53 -3.70
C SER A 184 2.52 13.95 -4.87
N HIS A 185 3.52 13.14 -5.20
CA HIS A 185 4.38 13.38 -6.35
C HIS A 185 3.59 13.43 -7.66
N VAL A 186 2.68 12.47 -7.88
CA VAL A 186 1.84 12.44 -9.09
C VAL A 186 0.90 13.63 -9.15
N ILE A 187 0.27 14.02 -8.04
CA ILE A 187 -0.61 15.20 -7.99
C ILE A 187 0.18 16.46 -8.35
N ASN A 188 1.37 16.64 -7.78
CA ASN A 188 2.22 17.79 -8.07
C ASN A 188 2.64 17.80 -9.54
N LEU A 189 3.05 16.66 -10.09
CA LEU A 189 3.40 16.52 -11.50
C LEU A 189 2.21 16.88 -12.40
N LEU A 190 1.02 16.36 -12.13
CA LEU A 190 -0.17 16.63 -12.94
C LEU A 190 -0.63 18.08 -12.84
N ARG A 191 -0.48 18.73 -11.67
CA ARG A 191 -0.73 20.17 -11.49
C ARG A 191 0.27 21.05 -12.24
N GLU A 192 1.55 20.68 -12.27
CA GLU A 192 2.52 21.40 -13.10
C GLU A 192 2.23 21.22 -14.59
N GLN A 193 1.88 20.00 -15.01
CA GLN A 193 1.48 19.72 -16.38
C GLN A 193 0.20 20.48 -16.77
N SER A 194 -0.75 20.66 -15.86
CA SER A 194 -2.00 21.39 -16.12
C SER A 194 -1.78 22.88 -16.40
N ARG A 195 -0.59 23.42 -16.10
CA ARG A 195 -0.18 24.79 -16.49
C ARG A 195 0.25 24.88 -17.95
N ALA A 196 0.78 23.80 -18.51
CA ALA A 196 1.31 23.75 -19.86
C ALA A 196 0.31 23.20 -20.89
N ARG A 197 -0.66 22.40 -20.45
CA ARG A 197 -1.69 21.80 -21.31
C ARG A 197 -3.02 21.62 -20.56
N PRO A 198 -4.17 21.54 -21.26
CA PRO A 198 -5.47 21.34 -20.62
C PRO A 198 -5.57 19.97 -19.93
N ILE A 199 -5.60 19.98 -18.60
CA ILE A 199 -5.86 18.82 -17.74
C ILE A 199 -6.93 19.24 -16.74
N SER A 200 -8.04 18.49 -16.66
CA SER A 200 -9.12 18.82 -15.73
C SER A 200 -8.84 18.27 -14.33
N PRO A 201 -9.31 18.92 -13.25
CA PRO A 201 -9.18 18.37 -11.89
C PRO A 201 -9.74 16.94 -11.77
N ARG A 202 -10.87 16.67 -12.41
CA ARG A 202 -11.48 15.32 -12.48
C ARG A 202 -10.57 14.27 -13.11
N GLU A 203 -9.70 14.65 -14.04
CA GLU A 203 -8.72 13.74 -14.64
C GLU A 203 -7.58 13.43 -13.66
N ILE A 204 -7.14 14.43 -12.88
CA ILE A 204 -6.14 14.24 -11.82
C ILE A 204 -6.67 13.26 -10.77
N ASP A 205 -7.90 13.47 -10.29
CA ASP A 205 -8.53 12.60 -9.29
C ASP A 205 -8.65 11.15 -9.80
N ARG A 206 -9.01 10.96 -11.07
CA ARG A 206 -9.07 9.63 -11.69
C ARG A 206 -7.71 8.96 -11.80
N MET A 207 -6.67 9.68 -12.23
CA MET A 207 -5.30 9.15 -12.28
C MET A 207 -4.83 8.71 -10.88
N VAL A 208 -5.12 9.52 -9.85
CA VAL A 208 -4.84 9.17 -8.45
C VAL A 208 -5.63 7.93 -8.02
N SER A 209 -6.91 7.82 -8.39
CA SER A 209 -7.72 6.65 -8.07
C SER A 209 -7.16 5.37 -8.72
N ILE A 210 -6.68 5.44 -9.96
CA ILE A 210 -6.07 4.28 -10.65
C ILE A 210 -4.81 3.82 -9.91
N ILE A 211 -3.98 4.78 -9.51
CA ILE A 211 -2.76 4.52 -8.74
C ILE A 211 -3.10 3.86 -7.40
N ARG A 212 -4.09 4.38 -6.67
CA ARG A 212 -4.57 3.78 -5.41
C ARG A 212 -5.08 2.35 -5.60
N LYS A 213 -5.85 2.09 -6.66
CA LYS A 213 -6.27 0.72 -7.02
C LYS A 213 -5.06 -0.19 -7.24
N LYS A 214 -4.01 0.29 -7.92
CA LYS A 214 -2.76 -0.48 -8.10
C LYS A 214 -2.03 -0.75 -6.79
N PHE A 215 -2.09 0.16 -5.82
CA PHE A 215 -1.51 -0.07 -4.49
C PHE A 215 -2.28 -1.09 -3.64
N SER A 216 -3.56 -1.33 -3.94
CA SER A 216 -4.37 -2.32 -3.23
C SER A 216 -3.78 -3.73 -3.31
N SER A 217 -3.10 -4.08 -4.41
CA SER A 217 -2.47 -5.41 -4.55
C SER A 217 -1.30 -5.61 -3.58
N ILE A 218 -0.52 -4.56 -3.31
CA ILE A 218 0.58 -4.58 -2.34
C ILE A 218 0.01 -4.74 -0.92
N GLN A 219 -1.07 -4.01 -0.61
CA GLN A 219 -1.76 -4.15 0.67
C GLN A 219 -2.32 -5.57 0.87
N LEU A 220 -2.91 -6.14 -0.18
CA LEU A 220 -3.41 -7.51 -0.18
C LEU A 220 -2.29 -8.51 0.13
N GLN A 221 -1.14 -8.38 -0.53
CA GLN A 221 0.02 -9.24 -0.32
C GLN A 221 0.56 -9.14 1.12
N LEU A 222 0.65 -7.93 1.68
CA LEU A 222 1.07 -7.73 3.06
C LEU A 222 0.13 -8.42 4.05
N LYS A 223 -1.19 -8.25 3.88
CA LYS A 223 -2.18 -8.88 4.76
C LYS A 223 -2.17 -10.40 4.61
N GLN A 224 -2.02 -10.90 3.38
CA GLN A 224 -1.93 -12.33 3.09
C GLN A 224 -0.71 -12.97 3.75
N SER A 225 0.49 -12.41 3.54
CA SER A 225 1.73 -12.95 4.13
C SER A 225 1.68 -12.95 5.66
N THR A 226 1.05 -11.94 6.25
CA THR A 226 0.83 -11.86 7.69
C THR A 226 -0.12 -12.95 8.18
N CYS A 227 -1.25 -13.16 7.50
CA CYS A 227 -2.19 -14.24 7.83
C CYS A 227 -1.53 -15.63 7.73
N GLU A 228 -0.73 -15.86 6.68
CA GLU A 228 0.02 -17.09 6.49
C GLU A 228 1.04 -17.32 7.62
N ALA A 229 1.78 -16.29 8.03
CA ALA A 229 2.71 -16.36 9.15
C ALA A 229 2.01 -16.79 10.46
N VAL A 230 0.80 -16.29 10.70
CA VAL A 230 -0.01 -16.64 11.88
C VAL A 230 -0.53 -18.06 11.82
N MET A 231 -1.00 -18.49 10.65
CA MET A 231 -1.46 -19.85 10.42
C MET A 231 -0.32 -20.85 10.66
N ILE A 232 0.88 -20.56 10.15
CA ILE A 232 2.09 -21.37 10.40
C ILE A 232 2.42 -21.40 11.90
N LEU A 233 2.38 -20.25 12.58
CA LEU A 233 2.65 -20.17 14.01
C LEU A 233 1.63 -21.02 14.81
N ARG A 234 0.34 -20.94 14.49
CA ARG A 234 -0.71 -21.76 15.12
C ARG A 234 -0.50 -23.24 14.88
N SER A 235 -0.22 -23.67 13.65
CA SER A 235 0.04 -25.07 13.32
C SER A 235 1.22 -25.63 14.12
N ARG A 236 2.31 -24.84 14.23
CA ARG A 236 3.52 -25.25 14.95
C ARG A 236 3.32 -25.40 16.46
N PHE A 237 2.52 -24.55 17.10
CA PHE A 237 2.40 -24.51 18.56
C PHE A 237 1.10 -25.10 19.12
N LEU A 238 -0.03 -24.99 18.40
CA LEU A 238 -1.34 -25.43 18.87
C LEU A 238 -1.74 -26.80 18.31
N ASP A 239 -1.40 -27.10 17.05
CA ASP A 239 -1.75 -28.39 16.43
C ASP A 239 -0.77 -29.50 16.78
N ALA A 240 0.51 -29.18 16.95
CA ALA A 240 1.49 -30.09 17.55
C ALA A 240 1.07 -30.54 18.96
N ARG A 241 0.38 -29.67 19.71
CA ARG A 241 -0.14 -29.96 21.06
C ARG A 241 -1.32 -30.91 21.06
N ARG A 242 -2.15 -30.91 20.01
CA ARG A 242 -3.26 -31.88 19.87
C ARG A 242 -2.79 -33.31 19.62
N LYS A 243 -1.53 -33.51 19.18
CA LYS A 243 -0.98 -34.84 18.85
C LYS A 243 -0.38 -35.63 20.03
N ARG A 244 -0.28 -35.09 21.24
CA ARG A 244 0.38 -35.77 22.38
C ARG A 244 -0.39 -35.70 23.70
N ARG A 245 -1.69 -36.02 23.70
CA ARG A 245 -2.31 -36.50 24.94
C ARG A 245 -2.00 -37.99 25.09
N ASN A 246 -0.90 -38.30 25.78
CA ASN A 246 -0.69 -39.64 26.30
C ASN A 246 -1.82 -39.97 27.28
N PHE A 247 -2.30 -41.22 27.29
CA PHE A 247 -3.27 -41.68 28.27
C PHE A 247 -2.70 -41.49 29.69
N SER A 248 -3.57 -41.23 30.67
CA SER A 248 -3.11 -41.20 32.06
C SER A 248 -2.53 -42.57 32.44
N LYS A 249 -1.63 -42.58 33.43
CA LYS A 249 -1.06 -43.83 33.94
C LYS A 249 -2.17 -44.81 34.40
N THR A 250 -3.20 -44.28 35.05
CA THR A 250 -4.37 -45.04 35.49
C THR A 250 -5.18 -45.61 34.32
N ALA A 251 -5.42 -44.81 33.27
CA ALA A 251 -6.11 -45.29 32.07
C ALA A 251 -5.30 -46.38 31.36
N THR A 252 -3.97 -46.25 31.36
CA THR A 252 -3.05 -47.22 30.74
C THR A 252 -3.02 -48.53 31.52
N GLU A 253 -3.00 -48.46 32.86
CA GLU A 253 -3.07 -49.62 33.76
C GLU A 253 -4.38 -50.39 33.59
N VAL A 254 -5.53 -49.70 33.57
CA VAL A 254 -6.86 -50.32 33.38
C VAL A 254 -6.97 -51.02 32.02
N LEU A 255 -6.46 -50.39 30.95
CA LEU A 255 -6.46 -50.98 29.61
C LEU A 255 -5.52 -52.21 29.52
N ASN A 256 -4.34 -52.14 30.16
CA ASN A 256 -3.41 -53.26 30.20
C ASN A 256 -3.94 -54.43 31.05
N GLU A 257 -4.55 -54.15 32.20
CA GLU A 257 -5.17 -55.17 33.06
C GLU A 257 -6.27 -55.93 32.31
N TYR A 258 -7.10 -55.22 31.55
CA TYR A 258 -8.10 -55.83 30.69
C TYR A 258 -7.46 -56.72 29.60
N PHE A 259 -6.43 -56.21 28.94
CA PHE A 259 -5.71 -56.95 27.90
C PHE A 259 -5.09 -58.25 28.42
N TYR A 260 -4.40 -58.21 29.56
CA TYR A 260 -3.75 -59.39 30.15
C TYR A 260 -4.74 -60.38 30.77
N SER A 261 -5.91 -59.92 31.24
CA SER A 261 -6.98 -60.81 31.71
C SER A 261 -7.77 -61.46 30.58
N HIS A 262 -7.68 -60.93 29.35
CA HIS A 262 -8.41 -61.40 28.17
C HIS A 262 -7.48 -61.78 27.01
N LEU A 263 -6.32 -62.39 27.30
CA LEU A 263 -5.34 -62.81 26.29
C LEU A 263 -5.89 -63.78 25.23
N SER A 264 -6.90 -64.58 25.57
CA SER A 264 -7.54 -65.53 24.65
C SER A 264 -8.59 -64.88 23.73
N ASN A 265 -9.16 -63.75 24.14
CA ASN A 265 -10.08 -62.96 23.33
C ASN A 265 -9.86 -61.45 23.61
N PRO A 266 -8.83 -60.85 23.00
CA PRO A 266 -8.37 -59.51 23.34
C PRO A 266 -9.32 -58.40 22.91
N TYR A 267 -10.36 -58.73 22.12
CA TYR A 267 -11.35 -57.76 21.66
C TYR A 267 -12.50 -57.63 22.66
N PRO A 268 -12.64 -56.50 23.37
CA PRO A 268 -13.77 -56.26 24.26
C PRO A 268 -15.09 -56.26 23.49
N SER A 269 -16.16 -56.76 24.13
CA SER A 269 -17.53 -56.58 23.66
C SER A 269 -17.93 -55.09 23.69
N GLU A 270 -19.02 -54.72 23.02
CA GLU A 270 -19.52 -53.32 23.02
C GLU A 270 -19.72 -52.78 24.44
N GLU A 271 -20.32 -53.58 25.33
CA GLU A 271 -20.50 -53.23 26.74
C GLU A 271 -19.16 -53.05 27.49
N ALA A 272 -18.16 -53.90 27.20
CA ALA A 272 -16.84 -53.78 27.80
C ALA A 272 -16.07 -52.54 27.29
N LYS A 273 -16.26 -52.15 26.02
CA LYS A 273 -15.68 -50.92 25.47
C LYS A 273 -16.24 -49.68 26.15
N GLU A 274 -17.55 -49.64 26.37
CA GLU A 274 -18.22 -48.54 27.08
C GLU A 274 -17.73 -48.42 28.53
N GLU A 275 -17.58 -49.55 29.22
CA GLU A 275 -17.09 -49.57 30.60
C GLU A 275 -15.61 -49.17 30.71
N LEU A 276 -14.75 -49.61 29.77
CA LEU A 276 -13.36 -49.18 29.71
C LEU A 276 -13.23 -47.69 29.39
N ALA A 277 -14.04 -47.16 28.47
CA ALA A 277 -14.11 -45.74 28.15
C ALA A 277 -14.48 -44.92 29.40
N ARG A 278 -15.49 -45.38 30.15
CA ARG A 278 -15.95 -44.77 31.40
C ARG A 278 -14.89 -44.78 32.49
N LYS A 279 -14.20 -45.91 32.71
CA LYS A 279 -13.14 -46.06 33.73
C LYS A 279 -11.89 -45.25 33.39
N CYS A 280 -11.53 -45.17 32.11
CA CYS A 280 -10.33 -44.48 31.65
C CYS A 280 -10.55 -42.99 31.37
N GLY A 281 -11.80 -42.51 31.37
CA GLY A 281 -12.15 -41.12 31.04
C GLY A 281 -11.82 -40.75 29.58
N ILE A 282 -11.94 -41.72 28.68
CA ILE A 282 -11.66 -41.58 27.24
C ILE A 282 -12.90 -41.94 26.43
N SER A 283 -12.90 -41.61 25.13
CA SER A 283 -14.00 -41.98 24.24
C SER A 283 -13.95 -43.47 23.87
N VAL A 284 -15.12 -44.05 23.60
CA VAL A 284 -15.26 -45.43 23.10
C VAL A 284 -14.45 -45.62 21.81
N SER A 285 -14.43 -44.62 20.91
CA SER A 285 -13.61 -44.64 19.71
C SER A 285 -12.10 -44.72 19.99
N GLN A 286 -11.61 -44.09 21.07
CA GLN A 286 -10.20 -44.21 21.48
C GLN A 286 -9.90 -45.61 21.99
N VAL A 287 -10.80 -46.24 22.77
CA VAL A 287 -10.66 -47.64 23.23
C VAL A 287 -10.59 -48.58 22.02
N ILE A 288 -11.49 -48.42 21.06
CA ILE A 288 -11.51 -49.24 19.83
C ILE A 288 -10.17 -49.14 19.09
N ASN A 289 -9.68 -47.93 18.86
CA ASN A 289 -8.40 -47.75 18.17
C ASN A 289 -7.24 -48.41 18.92
N ILE A 290 -7.18 -48.31 20.26
CA ILE A 290 -6.11 -48.95 21.06
C ILE A 290 -6.09 -50.46 20.84
N PHE A 291 -7.24 -51.14 20.97
CA PHE A 291 -7.33 -52.59 20.80
C PHE A 291 -7.18 -53.05 19.34
N LEU A 292 -7.44 -52.17 18.35
CA LEU A 292 -7.14 -52.43 16.94
C LEU A 292 -5.63 -52.39 16.62
N TYR A 293 -4.84 -51.58 17.34
CA TYR A 293 -3.39 -51.42 17.11
C TYR A 293 -2.50 -52.31 18.01
N LEU A 294 -3.09 -53.07 18.93
CA LEU A 294 -2.39 -54.00 19.84
C LEU A 294 -2.10 -55.38 19.22
N HIS A 295 -2.16 -55.49 17.89
CA HIS A 295 -1.89 -56.70 17.10
C HIS A 295 -1.06 -56.35 15.86
#